data_AF-Q4A5T6-F1
#
_entry.id   AF-Q4A5T6-F1
#
_cell.length_a   1.000
_cell.length_b   1.000
_cell.length_c   1.000
_cell.angle_alpha   90.00
_cell.angle_beta   90.00
_cell.angle_gamma   90.00
#
_symmetry.space_group_name_H-M   'P 1'
#
loop_
_entity.id
_entity.type
_entity.pdbx_description
1 polymer ?
#
loop_
_entity_poly.entity_id
_entity_poly.type
_entity_poly.pdbx_seq_one_letter_code
_entity_poly.pdbx_strand_id
1 'polypeptide(L)'
;MITMIIIYNINMSNYILYKRKNPKQIYIALGISKGYGKGIGNLVGLGYWEEIKEKYSLQNIDDLKQIARLVPVGENKIEVKTNFFNYLTRHLLKQI
;
A
#
# COMPACT_ATOMS: atom_id res chain seq x y z
N MET A 1 -19.08 11.15 -6.10
CA MET A 1 -18.06 10.84 -7.13
C MET A 1 -16.90 10.15 -6.44
N ILE A 2 -16.68 8.84 -6.69
CA ILE A 2 -15.56 8.08 -6.12
C ILE A 2 -14.41 8.20 -7.12
N THR A 3 -13.33 8.88 -6.75
CA THR A 3 -12.14 9.00 -7.60
C THR A 3 -11.15 7.92 -7.23
N MET A 4 -10.88 7.03 -8.18
CA MET A 4 -9.93 5.92 -8.05
C MET A 4 -8.61 6.35 -8.69
N ILE A 5 -7.53 6.48 -7.91
CA ILE A 5 -6.21 6.85 -8.42
C ILE A 5 -5.33 5.60 -8.38
N ILE A 6 -5.03 5.06 -9.56
CA ILE A 6 -4.12 3.92 -9.73
C ILE A 6 -2.74 4.46 -10.09
N ILE A 7 -1.73 4.10 -9.29
CA ILE A 7 -0.34 4.45 -9.58
C ILE A 7 0.32 3.20 -10.17
N TYR A 8 0.59 3.22 -11.47
CA TYR A 8 1.14 2.07 -12.19
C TYR A 8 2.64 1.93 -11.91
N ASN A 9 3.08 0.68 -11.73
CA ASN A 9 4.48 0.29 -11.77
C ASN A 9 4.61 -0.77 -12.87
N ILE A 10 5.56 -0.58 -13.79
CA ILE A 10 5.72 -1.40 -15.00
C ILE A 10 6.36 -2.76 -14.65
N ASN A 11 6.94 -2.89 -13.45
CA ASN A 11 7.58 -4.11 -12.99
C ASN A 11 6.54 -5.05 -12.34
N MET A 12 6.25 -6.17 -13.00
CA MET A 12 5.17 -7.13 -12.70
C MET A 12 5.27 -7.87 -11.35
N SER A 13 6.34 -7.64 -10.58
CA SER A 13 6.69 -8.50 -9.44
C SER A 13 6.49 -7.88 -8.05
N ASN A 14 6.03 -6.62 -7.96
CA ASN A 14 5.90 -5.91 -6.68
C ASN A 14 4.50 -5.35 -6.45
N TYR A 15 4.09 -5.25 -5.19
CA TYR A 15 2.86 -4.55 -4.83
C TYR A 15 2.96 -3.06 -5.15
N ILE A 16 1.84 -2.50 -5.62
CA ILE A 16 1.62 -1.07 -5.75
C ILE A 16 0.70 -0.57 -4.63
N LEU A 17 0.93 0.67 -4.21
CA LEU A 17 0.05 1.34 -3.26
C LEU A 17 -1.24 1.78 -3.96
N TYR A 18 -2.35 1.20 -3.54
CA TYR A 18 -3.69 1.55 -4.00
C TYR A 18 -4.37 2.47 -3.00
N LYS A 19 -4.92 3.59 -3.52
CA LYS A 19 -5.59 4.61 -2.71
C LYS A 19 -7.04 4.72 -3.17
N ARG A 20 -7.98 4.45 -2.27
CA ARG A 20 -9.41 4.71 -2.49
C ARG A 20 -9.80 5.94 -1.69
N LYS A 21 -10.06 7.04 -2.39
CA LYS A 21 -10.53 8.28 -1.77
C LYS A 21 -12.04 8.22 -1.60
N ASN A 22 -12.49 8.15 -0.35
CA ASN A 22 -13.88 8.40 0.02
C ASN A 22 -14.02 9.86 0.50
N PRO A 23 -15.23 10.44 0.52
CA PRO A 23 -15.42 11.85 0.91
C PRO A 23 -14.87 12.22 2.29
N LYS A 24 -14.79 11.25 3.22
CA LYS A 24 -14.38 11.47 4.61
C LYS A 24 -12.97 10.96 4.94
N GLN A 25 -12.47 9.97 4.21
CA GLN A 25 -11.27 9.21 4.59
C GLN A 25 -10.60 8.60 3.35
N ILE A 26 -9.30 8.31 3.46
CA ILE A 26 -8.53 7.63 2.42
C ILE A 26 -8.28 6.20 2.86
N TYR A 27 -8.81 5.21 2.14
CA TYR A 27 -8.53 3.81 2.39
C TYR A 27 -7.32 3.35 1.57
N ILE A 28 -6.40 2.64 2.22
CA ILE A 28 -5.14 2.17 1.65
C ILE A 28 -5.18 0.66 1.48
N ALA A 29 -4.74 0.19 0.32
CA ALA A 29 -4.51 -1.22 0.05
C ALA A 29 -3.21 -1.42 -0.75
N LEU A 30 -2.73 -2.65 -0.75
CA LEU A 30 -1.71 -3.13 -1.68
C LEU A 30 -2.42 -3.85 -2.83
N GLY A 31 -2.04 -3.52 -4.06
CA GLY A 31 -2.54 -4.18 -5.25
C GLY A 31 -1.42 -4.74 -6.09
N ILE A 32 -1.66 -5.85 -6.79
CA ILE A 32 -0.76 -6.33 -7.85
C ILE A 32 -1.29 -5.79 -9.17
N SER A 33 -0.48 -5.04 -9.92
CA SER A 33 -0.88 -4.61 -11.26
C SER A 33 -0.96 -5.81 -12.19
N LYS A 34 -2.07 -5.96 -12.94
CA LYS A 34 -2.17 -6.96 -14.03
C LYS A 34 -1.59 -6.47 -15.36
N GLY A 35 -0.95 -5.29 -15.37
CA GLY A 35 -0.49 -4.59 -16.56
C GLY A 35 -1.41 -3.46 -17.00
N TYR A 36 -0.97 -2.69 -17.98
CA TYR A 36 -1.68 -1.51 -18.49
C TYR A 36 -3.06 -1.89 -19.03
N GLY A 37 -4.10 -1.14 -18.61
CA GLY A 37 -5.49 -1.38 -19.01
C GLY A 37 -6.14 -2.66 -18.45
N LYS A 38 -5.41 -3.50 -17.71
CA LYS A 38 -5.88 -4.83 -17.22
C LYS A 38 -6.36 -4.82 -15.77
N GLY A 39 -6.35 -3.66 -15.12
CA GLY A 39 -6.80 -3.48 -13.74
C GLY A 39 -5.83 -4.01 -12.68
N ILE A 40 -6.34 -4.19 -11.46
CA ILE A 40 -5.58 -4.66 -10.30
C ILE A 40 -6.03 -6.08 -9.96
N GLY A 41 -5.06 -6.95 -9.69
CA GLY A 41 -5.27 -8.31 -9.20
C GLY A 41 -5.51 -8.35 -7.70
N ASN A 42 -4.83 -9.27 -7.01
CA ASN A 42 -5.01 -9.47 -5.58
C ASN A 42 -4.86 -8.15 -4.80
N LEU A 43 -5.90 -7.78 -4.06
CA LEU A 43 -5.95 -6.59 -3.22
C LEU A 43 -5.87 -6.99 -1.75
N VAL A 44 -4.93 -6.37 -1.03
CA VAL A 44 -4.71 -6.57 0.41
C VAL A 44 -4.98 -5.24 1.12
N GLY A 45 -6.05 -5.20 1.91
CA GLY A 45 -6.46 -4.02 2.65
C GLY A 45 -5.54 -3.71 3.82
N LEU A 46 -4.95 -2.51 3.85
CA LEU A 46 -4.06 -2.07 4.92
C LEU A 46 -4.85 -1.38 6.04
N GLY A 47 -5.77 -0.47 5.70
CA GLY A 47 -6.58 0.29 6.64
C GLY A 47 -6.82 1.72 6.16
N TYR A 48 -7.37 2.57 7.02
CA TYR A 48 -7.52 4.00 6.73
C TYR A 48 -6.19 4.72 6.92
N TRP A 49 -5.90 5.67 6.02
CA TRP A 49 -4.69 6.46 6.04
C TRP A 49 -4.53 7.22 7.36
N GLU A 50 -5.61 7.82 7.85
CA GLU A 50 -5.61 8.62 9.07
C GLU A 50 -5.16 7.80 10.28
N GLU A 51 -5.66 6.57 10.42
CA GLU A 51 -5.27 5.63 11.48
C GLU A 51 -3.80 5.18 11.35
N ILE A 52 -3.37 4.85 10.13
CA ILE A 52 -1.98 4.43 9.86
C ILE A 52 -1.02 5.60 10.13
N LYS A 53 -1.40 6.80 9.71
CA LYS A 53 -0.64 8.04 9.89
C LYS A 53 -0.40 8.31 11.37
N GLU A 54 -1.45 8.22 12.18
CA GLU A 54 -1.38 8.43 13.63
C GLU A 54 -0.54 7.36 14.31
N LYS A 55 -0.80 6.07 14.01
CA LYS A 55 -0.12 4.95 14.66
C LYS A 55 1.39 4.91 14.39
N TYR A 56 1.82 5.32 13.20
CA TYR A 56 3.21 5.24 12.76
C TYR A 56 3.89 6.62 12.64
N SER A 57 3.24 7.68 13.13
CA SER A 57 3.74 9.06 13.09
C SER A 57 4.19 9.52 11.69
N LEU A 58 3.46 9.08 10.65
CA LEU A 58 3.82 9.39 9.26
C LEU A 58 3.39 10.80 8.88
N GLN A 59 4.18 11.45 8.04
CA GLN A 59 3.81 12.76 7.49
C GLN A 59 3.24 12.64 6.08
N ASN A 60 3.78 11.72 5.26
CA ASN A 60 3.40 11.57 3.86
C ASN A 60 3.00 10.13 3.52
N ILE A 61 1.90 10.00 2.81
CA ILE A 61 1.41 8.72 2.27
C ILE A 61 2.40 8.10 1.26
N ASP A 62 3.30 8.89 0.69
CA ASP A 62 4.30 8.41 -0.26
C ASP A 62 5.40 7.56 0.41
N ASP A 63 5.57 7.66 1.73
CA ASP A 63 6.45 6.77 2.50
C ASP A 63 5.97 5.31 2.36
N LEU A 64 4.65 5.10 2.33
CA LEU A 64 4.05 3.78 2.14
C LEU A 64 4.32 3.20 0.74
N LYS A 65 4.57 4.03 -0.28
CA LYS A 65 4.86 3.54 -1.64
C LYS A 65 6.19 2.81 -1.69
N GLN A 66 7.19 3.31 -0.96
CA GLN A 66 8.51 2.69 -0.92
C GLN A 66 8.42 1.32 -0.24
N ILE A 67 7.68 1.25 0.87
CA ILE A 67 7.47 0.01 1.61
C ILE A 67 6.70 -1.02 0.78
N ALA A 68 5.67 -0.61 0.05
CA ALA A 68 4.89 -1.50 -0.82
C ALA A 68 5.77 -2.26 -1.83
N ARG A 69 6.83 -1.62 -2.34
CA ARG A 69 7.78 -2.24 -3.29
C ARG A 69 8.69 -3.29 -2.66
N LEU A 70 8.83 -3.32 -1.34
CA LEU A 70 9.66 -4.28 -0.60
C LEU A 70 8.89 -5.54 -0.21
N VAL A 71 7.57 -5.50 -0.26
CA VAL A 71 6.75 -6.64 0.14
C VAL A 71 6.76 -7.70 -0.96
N PRO A 72 7.20 -8.94 -0.67
CA PRO A 72 7.15 -10.02 -1.63
C PRO A 72 5.70 -10.30 -2.04
N VAL A 73 5.49 -10.53 -3.34
CA VAL A 73 4.17 -10.91 -3.85
C VAL A 73 3.79 -12.28 -3.29
N GLY A 74 2.59 -12.36 -2.70
CA GLY A 74 2.06 -13.58 -2.11
C GLY A 74 0.55 -13.68 -2.23
N GLU A 75 0.03 -14.90 -2.13
CA GLU A 75 -1.42 -15.15 -2.16
C GLU A 75 -2.06 -14.91 -0.79
N ASN A 76 -1.32 -15.20 0.29
CA ASN A 76 -1.78 -15.03 1.66
C ASN A 76 -1.84 -13.55 2.06
N LYS A 77 -3.06 -13.00 2.06
CA LYS A 77 -3.31 -11.59 2.39
C LYS A 77 -2.89 -11.20 3.81
N ILE A 78 -3.01 -12.12 4.78
CA ILE A 78 -2.63 -11.87 6.17
C ILE A 78 -1.12 -11.72 6.26
N GLU A 79 -0.39 -12.64 5.65
CA GLU A 79 1.07 -12.62 5.62
C GLU A 79 1.61 -11.38 4.92
N VAL A 80 1.05 -11.03 3.76
CA VAL A 80 1.41 -9.82 3.00
C VAL A 80 1.19 -8.56 3.85
N LYS A 81 0.05 -8.46 4.55
CA LYS A 81 -0.25 -7.34 5.44
C LYS A 81 0.75 -7.27 6.61
N THR A 82 1.04 -8.39 7.24
CA THR A 82 2.03 -8.48 8.34
C THR A 82 3.42 -8.06 7.87
N ASN A 83 3.86 -8.59 6.73
CA ASN A 83 5.15 -8.24 6.13
C ASN A 83 5.25 -6.73 5.83
N PHE A 84 4.20 -6.14 5.26
CA PHE A 84 4.15 -4.70 5.02
C PHE A 84 4.42 -3.87 6.28
N PHE A 85 3.71 -4.14 7.37
CA PHE A 85 3.90 -3.39 8.62
C PHE A 85 5.23 -3.70 9.30
N ASN A 86 5.77 -4.92 9.16
CA ASN A 86 7.12 -5.23 9.61
C ASN A 86 8.18 -4.40 8.87
N TYR A 87 8.06 -4.26 7.55
CA TYR A 87 8.95 -3.41 6.76
C TYR A 87 8.79 -1.93 7.11
N LEU A 88 7.56 -1.46 7.31
CA LEU A 88 7.29 -0.07 7.73
C LEU A 88 7.97 0.24 9.07
N THR A 89 7.76 -0.60 10.09
CA THR A 89 8.40 -0.42 11.41
C THR A 89 9.92 -0.40 11.30
N ARG A 90 10.51 -1.35 10.55
CA ARG A 90 11.97 -1.40 10.34
C ARG A 90 12.49 -0.17 9.62
N HIS A 91 11.76 0.36 8.64
CA HIS A 91 12.14 1.55 7.92
C HIS A 91 12.17 2.78 8.84
N LEU A 92 11.16 2.93 9.70
CA LEU A 92 11.09 4.02 10.67
C LEU A 92 12.20 3.93 11.72
N LEU A 93 12.53 2.73 12.20
CA LEU A 93 13.62 2.51 13.17
C LEU A 93 15.01 2.80 12.61
N LYS A 94 15.22 2.72 11.29
CA LYS A 94 16.50 3.03 10.64
C LYS A 94 16.72 4.52 10.38
N GLN A 95 15.70 5.36 10.58
CA GLN A 95 15.78 6.81 10.40
C GLN A 95 16.08 7.56 11.72
N ILE A 96 16.16 6.84 12.83
CA ILE A 96 16.57 7.33 14.16
C ILE A 96 18.05 7.01 14.35
#